data_AF-A0A832SXL7-F1
#
_entry.id   AF-A0A832SXL7-F1
#
_cell.length_a   1.000
_cell.length_b   1.000
_cell.length_c   1.000
_cell.angle_alpha   90.00
_cell.angle_beta   90.00
_cell.angle_gamma   90.00
#
_symmetry.space_group_name_H-M   'P 1'
#
loop_
_entity.id
_entity.type
_entity.pdbx_description
1 polymer ?
#
loop_
_entity_poly.entity_id
_entity_poly.type
_entity_poly.pdbx_seq_one_letter_code
_entity_poly.pdbx_strand_id
1 'polypeptide(L)'
;MTKTKDLFEKRINEKTQIHEAIFKKEMKNLEQTIKNEKYTVETMISKTGLGEVYHDLIDSKDKLNSDYQSKFNKTYHSIDVELYKLNKQIENKSKMVNYKYNNKKEKVIDKVLRQIM
;
A
#
# COMPACT_ATOMS: atom_id res chain seq x y z
N MET A 1 -31.74 8.07 61.18
CA MET A 1 -31.91 7.15 60.02
C MET A 1 -30.91 7.40 58.88
N THR A 2 -30.22 8.55 58.83
CA THR A 2 -29.23 8.90 57.78
C THR A 2 -27.92 8.12 57.88
N LYS A 3 -27.33 7.99 59.08
CA LYS A 3 -26.05 7.26 59.28
C LYS A 3 -26.09 5.79 58.84
N THR A 4 -27.22 5.12 59.03
CA THR A 4 -27.40 3.70 58.64
C THR A 4 -27.52 3.57 57.12
N LYS A 5 -28.23 4.49 56.46
CA LYS A 5 -28.30 4.56 54.99
C LYS A 5 -26.93 4.82 54.37
N ASP A 6 -26.15 5.77 54.91
CA ASP A 6 -24.78 6.04 54.46
C ASP A 6 -23.87 4.81 54.59
N LEU A 7 -24.01 4.03 55.67
CA LEU A 7 -23.24 2.81 55.88
C LEU A 7 -23.60 1.71 54.86
N PHE A 8 -24.87 1.60 54.49
CA PHE A 8 -25.33 0.67 53.46
C PHE A 8 -24.87 1.09 52.06
N GLU A 9 -25.00 2.37 51.71
CA GLU A 9 -24.50 2.90 50.44
C GLU A 9 -22.99 2.71 50.31
N LYS A 10 -22.23 2.97 51.38
CA LYS A 10 -20.78 2.77 51.39
C LYS A 10 -20.40 1.31 51.15
N ARG A 11 -21.09 0.36 51.82
CA ARG A 11 -20.88 -1.08 51.60
C ARG A 11 -21.27 -1.55 50.20
N ILE A 12 -22.37 -1.02 49.65
CA ILE A 12 -22.78 -1.32 48.28
C ILE A 12 -21.71 -0.83 47.31
N ASN A 13 -21.21 0.40 47.49
CA ASN A 13 -20.21 0.98 46.62
C ASN A 13 -18.87 0.24 46.69
N GLU A 14 -18.42 -0.13 47.88
CA GLU A 14 -17.22 -0.98 48.08
C GLU A 14 -17.38 -2.33 47.37
N LYS A 15 -18.55 -2.97 47.49
CA LYS A 15 -18.82 -4.25 46.82
C LYS A 15 -18.83 -4.11 45.29
N THR A 16 -19.41 -3.05 44.76
CA THR A 16 -19.43 -2.75 43.32
C THR A 16 -18.01 -2.53 42.81
N GLN A 17 -17.18 -1.78 43.52
CA GLN A 17 -15.78 -1.55 43.16
C GLN A 17 -14.95 -2.84 43.15
N ILE A 18 -15.15 -3.72 44.15
CA ILE A 18 -14.50 -5.04 44.18
C ILE A 18 -14.93 -5.88 42.97
N HIS A 19 -16.22 -5.88 42.64
CA HIS A 19 -16.74 -6.64 41.51
C HIS A 19 -16.20 -6.12 40.18
N GLU A 20 -16.16 -4.80 39.98
CA GLU A 20 -15.57 -4.17 38.79
C GLU A 20 -14.08 -4.46 38.67
N ALA A 21 -13.34 -4.47 39.78
CA ALA A 21 -11.91 -4.80 39.79
C ALA A 21 -11.66 -6.26 39.38
N ILE A 22 -12.47 -7.20 39.89
CA ILE A 22 -12.41 -8.61 39.49
C ILE A 22 -12.74 -8.77 38.02
N PHE A 23 -13.83 -8.15 37.55
CA PHE A 23 -14.25 -8.22 36.15
C PHE A 23 -13.19 -7.65 35.19
N LYS A 24 -12.60 -6.49 35.52
CA LYS A 24 -11.50 -5.91 34.73
C LYS A 24 -10.27 -6.81 34.69
N LYS A 25 -9.95 -7.49 35.80
CA LYS A 25 -8.82 -8.42 35.86
C LYS A 25 -9.07 -9.64 34.98
N GLU A 26 -10.27 -10.22 35.03
CA GLU A 26 -10.62 -11.35 34.17
C GLU A 26 -10.67 -10.97 32.69
N MET A 27 -11.21 -9.78 32.34
CA MET A 27 -11.16 -9.29 30.98
C MET A 27 -9.74 -9.08 30.46
N LYS A 28 -8.85 -8.51 31.27
CA LYS A 28 -7.42 -8.39 30.90
C LYS A 28 -6.78 -9.76 30.66
N ASN A 29 -7.06 -10.73 31.53
CA ASN A 29 -6.53 -12.09 31.37
C ASN A 29 -7.06 -12.75 30.09
N LEU A 30 -8.34 -12.55 29.76
CA LEU A 30 -8.97 -13.07 28.55
C LEU A 30 -8.35 -12.43 27.30
N GLU A 31 -8.23 -11.10 27.27
CA GLU A 31 -7.58 -10.38 26.16
C GLU A 31 -6.14 -10.85 25.94
N GLN A 32 -5.39 -11.05 27.03
CA GLN A 32 -4.01 -11.51 26.97
C GLN A 32 -3.90 -12.97 26.50
N THR A 33 -4.90 -13.80 26.83
CA THR A 33 -5.01 -15.17 26.34
C THR A 33 -5.36 -15.21 24.85
N ILE A 34 -6.29 -14.36 24.39
CA ILE A 34 -6.67 -14.26 22.97
C ILE A 34 -5.52 -13.73 22.11
N LYS A 35 -4.73 -12.79 22.66
CA LYS A 35 -3.51 -12.27 21.99
C LYS A 35 -2.35 -13.26 22.00
N ASN A 36 -2.46 -14.39 22.69
CA ASN A 36 -1.43 -15.40 22.74
C ASN A 36 -1.36 -16.15 21.39
N GLU A 37 -0.16 -16.36 20.87
CA GLU A 37 0.12 -16.98 19.55
C GLU A 37 -0.56 -18.35 19.37
N LYS A 38 -0.88 -19.03 20.48
CA LYS A 38 -1.61 -20.31 20.51
C LYS A 38 -3.02 -20.24 19.91
N TYR A 39 -3.64 -19.06 19.89
CA TYR A 39 -5.01 -18.80 19.42
C TYR A 39 -5.06 -17.97 18.13
N THR A 40 -3.96 -17.85 17.38
CA THR A 40 -4.04 -17.31 16.03
C THR A 40 -4.77 -18.28 15.11
N VAL A 41 -5.39 -17.76 14.05
CA VAL A 41 -6.09 -18.56 13.03
C VAL A 41 -5.15 -19.63 12.46
N GLU A 42 -3.91 -19.26 12.18
CA GLU A 42 -2.86 -20.16 11.71
C GLU A 42 -2.61 -21.31 12.70
N THR A 43 -2.31 -21.00 13.96
CA THR A 43 -2.06 -22.03 15.00
C THR A 43 -3.28 -22.88 15.32
N MET A 44 -4.49 -22.36 15.11
CA MET A 44 -5.73 -23.14 15.24
C MET A 44 -5.91 -24.10 14.06
N ILE A 45 -5.68 -23.64 12.83
CA ILE A 45 -5.84 -24.44 11.62
C ILE A 45 -4.73 -25.50 11.51
N SER A 46 -3.48 -25.18 11.87
CA SER A 46 -2.36 -26.14 11.88
C SER A 46 -2.57 -27.29 12.88
N LYS A 47 -3.43 -27.14 13.88
CA LYS A 47 -3.83 -28.23 14.81
C LYS A 47 -4.93 -29.12 14.25
N THR A 48 -5.52 -28.76 13.11
CA THR A 48 -6.52 -29.55 12.41
C THR A 48 -5.88 -30.26 11.21
N GLY A 49 -6.56 -31.25 10.63
CA GLY A 49 -6.15 -31.86 9.37
C GLY A 49 -6.22 -30.92 8.16
N LEU A 50 -6.64 -29.66 8.33
CA LEU A 50 -6.71 -28.64 7.27
C LEU A 50 -5.47 -27.74 7.22
N GLY A 51 -4.47 -27.97 8.10
CA GLY A 51 -3.24 -27.19 8.14
C GLY A 51 -2.52 -27.10 6.80
N GLU A 52 -2.29 -28.25 6.16
CA GLU A 52 -1.61 -28.32 4.85
C GLU A 52 -2.38 -27.56 3.77
N VAL A 53 -3.70 -27.80 3.66
CA VAL A 53 -4.57 -27.13 2.68
C VAL A 53 -4.57 -25.61 2.87
N TYR A 54 -4.54 -25.13 4.12
CA TYR A 54 -4.48 -23.72 4.42
C TYR A 54 -3.16 -23.09 3.96
N HIS A 55 -2.02 -23.72 4.29
CA HIS A 55 -0.71 -23.21 3.87
C HIS A 55 -0.56 -23.26 2.34
N ASP A 56 -1.02 -24.32 1.68
CA ASP A 56 -1.01 -24.43 0.21
C ASP A 56 -1.79 -23.28 -0.46
N LEU A 57 -2.94 -22.90 0.11
CA LEU A 57 -3.74 -21.79 -0.41
C LEU A 57 -3.03 -20.43 -0.22
N ILE A 58 -2.35 -20.23 0.92
CA ILE A 58 -1.56 -19.02 1.18
C ILE A 58 -0.39 -18.94 0.20
N ASP A 59 0.37 -20.01 0.05
CA ASP A 59 1.51 -20.07 -0.86
C ASP A 59 1.09 -19.86 -2.32
N SER A 60 -0.03 -20.47 -2.72
CA SER A 60 -0.60 -20.27 -4.05
C SER A 60 -1.01 -18.82 -4.30
N LYS A 61 -1.65 -18.18 -3.31
CA LYS A 61 -2.01 -16.76 -3.38
C LYS A 61 -0.76 -15.87 -3.49
N ASP A 62 0.26 -16.12 -2.70
CA ASP A 62 1.48 -15.32 -2.69
C ASP A 62 2.26 -15.47 -4.00
N LYS A 63 2.31 -16.68 -4.55
CA LYS A 63 2.88 -16.93 -5.88
C LYS A 63 2.12 -16.19 -6.98
N LEU A 64 0.77 -16.24 -6.97
CA LEU A 64 -0.06 -15.50 -7.93
C LEU A 64 0.18 -13.99 -7.84
N ASN A 65 0.28 -13.44 -6.64
CA ASN A 65 0.59 -12.02 -6.43
C ASN A 65 1.98 -11.65 -6.97
N SER A 66 2.99 -12.47 -6.70
CA SER A 66 4.36 -12.26 -7.19
C SER A 66 4.42 -12.30 -8.72
N ASP A 67 3.77 -13.28 -9.35
CA ASP A 67 3.71 -13.41 -10.80
C ASP A 67 3.00 -12.21 -11.44
N TYR A 68 1.90 -11.76 -10.84
CA TYR A 68 1.17 -10.58 -11.32
C TYR A 68 2.01 -9.32 -11.22
N GLN A 69 2.66 -9.06 -10.08
CA GLN A 69 3.55 -7.92 -9.90
C GLN A 69 4.72 -7.96 -10.89
N SER A 70 5.34 -9.13 -11.08
CA SER A 70 6.44 -9.30 -12.03
C SER A 70 6.01 -8.99 -13.46
N LYS A 71 4.86 -9.52 -13.90
CA LYS A 71 4.31 -9.23 -15.24
C LYS A 71 3.95 -7.77 -15.40
N PHE A 72 3.31 -7.16 -14.40
CA PHE A 72 2.95 -5.76 -14.41
C PHE A 72 4.19 -4.87 -14.57
N ASN A 73 5.23 -5.10 -13.75
CA ASN A 73 6.48 -4.33 -13.79
C ASN A 73 7.19 -4.47 -15.14
N LYS A 74 7.24 -5.69 -15.71
CA LYS A 74 7.83 -5.92 -17.05
C LYS A 74 7.09 -5.14 -18.13
N THR A 75 5.76 -5.18 -18.12
CA THR A 75 4.94 -4.45 -19.09
C THR A 75 5.13 -2.95 -18.97
N TYR A 76 5.10 -2.42 -17.75
CA TYR A 76 5.29 -0.98 -17.50
C TYR A 76 6.66 -0.50 -17.97
N HIS A 77 7.71 -1.26 -17.65
CA HIS A 77 9.06 -0.98 -18.11
C HIS A 77 9.17 -1.00 -19.65
N SER A 78 8.51 -1.96 -20.31
CA SER A 78 8.48 -2.02 -21.77
C SER A 78 7.84 -0.78 -22.38
N ILE A 79 6.72 -0.33 -21.79
CA ILE A 79 6.03 0.90 -22.22
C ILE A 79 6.95 2.11 -22.06
N ASP A 80 7.61 2.26 -20.91
CA ASP A 80 8.53 3.38 -20.65
C ASP A 80 9.70 3.42 -21.65
N VAL A 81 10.27 2.25 -21.97
CA VAL A 81 11.34 2.13 -22.96
C VAL A 81 10.86 2.53 -24.36
N GLU A 82 9.65 2.14 -24.75
CA GLU A 82 9.07 2.54 -26.04
C GLU A 82 8.77 4.04 -26.09
N LEU A 83 8.20 4.61 -25.02
CA LEU A 83 7.96 6.05 -24.90
C LEU A 83 9.26 6.85 -25.00
N TYR A 84 10.32 6.38 -24.34
CA TYR A 84 11.64 6.99 -24.44
C TYR A 84 12.18 6.97 -25.89
N LYS A 85 12.07 5.83 -26.58
CA LYS A 85 12.49 5.70 -27.98
C LYS A 85 11.71 6.65 -28.89
N LEU A 86 10.40 6.74 -28.71
CA LEU A 86 9.53 7.64 -29.48
C LEU A 86 9.90 9.11 -29.24
N ASN A 87 10.11 9.50 -27.98
CA ASN A 87 10.54 10.86 -27.64
C ASN A 87 11.87 11.21 -28.31
N LYS A 88 12.84 10.30 -28.31
CA LYS A 88 14.12 10.50 -28.99
C LYS A 88 13.97 10.65 -30.51
N GLN A 89 13.06 9.90 -31.13
CA GLN A 89 12.76 10.04 -32.56
C GLN A 89 12.10 11.39 -32.87
N ILE A 90 11.16 11.84 -32.03
CA ILE A 90 10.51 13.14 -32.17
C ILE A 90 11.55 14.26 -32.05
N GLU A 91 12.42 14.20 -31.05
CA GLU A 91 13.47 15.20 -30.84
C GLU A 91 14.40 15.31 -32.06
N ASN A 92 14.84 14.17 -32.60
CA ASN A 92 15.69 14.14 -33.79
C ASN A 92 14.98 14.73 -35.02
N LYS A 93 13.70 14.39 -35.23
CA LYS A 93 12.90 14.95 -36.33
C LYS A 93 12.72 16.46 -36.16
N SER A 94 12.44 16.93 -34.95
CA SER A 94 12.30 18.36 -34.64
C SER A 94 13.60 19.13 -34.91
N LYS A 95 14.75 18.59 -34.50
CA LYS A 95 16.08 19.18 -34.81
C LYS A 95 16.31 19.29 -36.31
N MET A 96 15.98 18.23 -37.07
CA MET A 96 16.12 18.22 -38.52
C MET A 96 15.20 19.24 -39.21
N VAL A 97 13.95 19.38 -38.75
CA VAL A 97 13.02 20.38 -39.27
C VAL A 97 13.54 21.80 -38.99
N ASN A 98 13.98 22.08 -37.76
CA ASN A 98 14.54 23.38 -37.39
C ASN A 98 15.79 23.72 -38.22
N TYR A 99 16.68 22.75 -38.43
CA TYR A 99 17.85 22.94 -39.28
C TYR A 99 17.45 23.33 -40.72
N LYS A 100 16.50 22.58 -41.33
CA LYS A 100 16.00 22.88 -42.67
C LYS A 100 15.33 24.25 -42.74
N TYR A 101 14.56 24.62 -41.71
CA TYR A 101 13.90 25.91 -41.62
C TYR A 101 14.92 27.05 -41.56
N ASN A 102 15.92 26.95 -40.68
CA ASN A 102 16.96 27.97 -40.51
C ASN A 102 17.76 28.16 -41.81
N ASN A 103 18.19 27.06 -42.45
CA ASN A 103 18.88 27.14 -43.74
C ASN A 103 18.03 27.82 -44.81
N LYS A 104 16.72 27.56 -44.85
CA LYS A 104 15.82 28.19 -45.82
C LYS A 104 15.64 29.68 -45.51
N LYS A 105 15.53 30.03 -44.22
CA LYS A 105 15.44 31.41 -43.74
C LYS A 105 16.68 32.20 -44.15
N GLU A 106 17.87 31.69 -43.88
CA GLU A 106 19.15 32.31 -44.27
C GLU A 106 19.24 32.53 -45.78
N LYS A 107 18.93 31.50 -46.59
CA LYS A 107 18.91 31.64 -48.06
C LYS A 107 17.97 32.72 -48.56
N VAL A 108 16.81 32.88 -47.93
CA VAL A 108 15.86 33.95 -48.28
C VAL A 108 16.41 35.31 -47.88
N ILE A 109 16.99 35.44 -46.69
CA ILE A 109 17.63 36.69 -46.23
C ILE A 109 18.75 37.10 -47.20
N ASP A 110 19.66 36.18 -47.53
CA ASP A 110 20.75 36.44 -48.47
C ASP A 110 20.24 36.91 -49.84
N LYS A 111 19.17 36.27 -50.34
CA LYS A 111 18.57 36.65 -51.62
C LYS A 111 17.98 38.07 -51.57
N VAL A 112 17.29 38.42 -50.48
CA VAL A 112 16.73 39.77 -50.29
C VAL A 112 17.84 40.81 -50.18
N LEU A 113 18.89 40.54 -49.41
CA LEU A 113 20.01 41.47 -49.25
C LEU A 113 20.73 41.73 -50.57
N ARG A 114 20.95 40.69 -51.40
CA ARG A 114 21.53 40.83 -52.75
C ARG A 114 20.66 41.59 -53.75
N GLN A 115 19.38 41.78 -53.48
CA GLN A 115 18.48 42.57 -54.34
C GLN A 115 18.40 44.04 -53.92
N ILE A 116 18.81 44.35 -52.68
CA ILE A 116 18.79 45.71 -52.13
C ILE A 116 20.16 46.37 -52.26
N MET A 117 21.24 45.60 -52.18
CA MET A 117 22.61 46.02 -52.54
C MET A 117 22.84 45.93 -54.05
#